data_AF-A0A820X0W2-F1
#
_entry.id   AF-A0A820X0W2-F1
#
_cell.length_a   1.000
_cell.length_b   1.000
_cell.length_c   1.000
_cell.angle_alpha   90.00
_cell.angle_beta   90.00
_cell.angle_gamma   90.00
#
_symmetry.space_group_name_H-M   'P 1'
#
loop_
_entity.id
_entity.type
_entity.pdbx_description
1 polymer ?
#
loop_
_entity_poly.entity_id
_entity_poly.type
_entity_poly.pdbx_seq_one_letter_code
_entity_poly.pdbx_strand_id
1 'polypeptide(L)'
;MGQGKVAAQCSHATLACFQKACERIPDVVDTWFSSGQAKVVCKCESDDDLEQLRRQAKFKGLTTCLIRDVGQTKIGLGRKTVLGIGPG
;
A
#
# COMPACT_ATOMS: atom_id res chain seq x y z
N MET A 1 -15.59 1.04 4.50
CA MET A 1 -15.08 -0.24 5.05
C MET A 1 -15.19 -0.18 6.57
N GLY A 2 -15.54 -1.27 7.25
CA GLY A 2 -15.52 -1.30 8.72
C GLY A 2 -14.09 -1.21 9.27
N GLN A 3 -13.92 -0.71 10.51
CA GLN A 3 -12.60 -0.43 11.10
C GLN A 3 -11.63 -1.62 11.03
N GLY A 4 -12.07 -2.82 11.42
CA GLY A 4 -11.22 -4.02 11.35
C GLY A 4 -10.79 -4.38 9.92
N LYS A 5 -11.67 -4.17 8.94
CA LYS A 5 -11.34 -4.40 7.53
C LYS A 5 -10.35 -3.35 7.00
N VAL A 6 -10.45 -2.09 7.44
CA VAL A 6 -9.46 -1.06 7.12
C VAL A 6 -8.09 -1.43 7.68
N ALA A 7 -8.03 -1.84 8.96
CA ALA A 7 -6.79 -2.26 9.60
C ALA A 7 -6.12 -3.43 8.84
N ALA A 8 -6.87 -4.49 8.54
CA ALA A 8 -6.35 -5.64 7.80
C ALA A 8 -5.79 -5.25 6.42
N GLN A 9 -6.51 -4.41 5.67
CA GLN A 9 -6.08 -4.01 4.32
C GLN A 9 -4.86 -3.07 4.35
N CYS A 10 -4.75 -2.19 5.36
CA CYS A 10 -3.54 -1.39 5.58
C CYS A 10 -2.33 -2.25 5.96
N SER A 11 -2.53 -3.29 6.78
CA SER A 11 -1.49 -4.27 7.11
C SER A 11 -1.02 -5.04 5.87
N HIS A 12 -1.95 -5.48 5.00
CA HIS A 12 -1.59 -6.10 3.72
C HIS A 12 -0.78 -5.15 2.82
N ALA A 13 -1.20 -3.89 2.70
CA ALA A 13 -0.49 -2.89 1.90
C ALA A 13 0.93 -2.64 2.42
N THR A 14 1.09 -2.55 3.74
CA THR A 14 2.37 -2.37 4.42
C THR A 14 3.30 -3.55 4.15
N LEU A 15 2.84 -4.78 4.40
CA LEU A 15 3.67 -5.98 4.24
C LEU A 15 4.12 -6.16 2.78
N ALA A 16 3.21 -5.95 1.83
CA ALA A 16 3.53 -6.02 0.41
C ALA A 16 4.55 -4.95 -0.03
N CYS A 17 4.46 -3.74 0.53
CA CYS A 17 5.44 -2.68 0.26
C CYS A 17 6.80 -3.02 0.87
N PHE A 18 6.82 -3.48 2.12
CA PHE A 18 8.03 -3.90 2.82
C PHE A 18 8.79 -4.99 2.06
N GLN A 19 8.11 -6.08 1.65
CA GLN A 19 8.74 -7.16 0.89
C GLN A 19 9.42 -6.66 -0.39
N LYS A 20 8.74 -5.79 -1.16
CA LYS A 20 9.33 -5.18 -2.36
C LYS A 20 10.47 -4.24 -2.03
N ALA A 21 10.39 -3.51 -0.92
CA ALA A 21 11.43 -2.57 -0.52
C ALA A 21 12.68 -3.30 -0.03
N CYS A 22 12.57 -4.45 0.65
CA CYS A 22 13.72 -5.28 1.02
C CYS A 22 14.54 -5.71 -0.19
N GLU A 23 13.88 -6.01 -1.31
CA GLU A 23 14.55 -6.40 -2.56
C GLU A 23 15.12 -5.20 -3.33
N ARG A 24 14.45 -4.03 -3.27
CA ARG A 24 14.80 -2.87 -4.11
C ARG A 24 15.72 -1.85 -3.44
N ILE A 25 15.54 -1.62 -2.14
CA ILE A 25 16.12 -0.51 -1.37
C ILE A 25 16.37 -0.92 0.10
N PRO A 26 17.17 -1.98 0.37
CA PRO A 26 17.37 -2.52 1.72
C PRO A 26 17.89 -1.49 2.73
N ASP A 27 18.81 -0.60 2.33
CA ASP A 27 19.34 0.44 3.23
C ASP A 27 18.27 1.43 3.70
N VAL A 28 17.28 1.73 2.83
CA VAL A 28 16.13 2.58 3.19
C VAL A 28 15.20 1.85 4.15
N VAL A 29 15.05 0.53 3.98
CA VAL A 29 14.28 -0.29 4.91
C VAL A 29 14.91 -0.27 6.29
N ASP A 30 16.23 -0.45 6.40
CA ASP A 30 16.95 -0.41 7.69
C ASP A 30 16.81 0.95 8.37
N THR A 31 16.89 2.04 7.60
CA THR A 31 16.66 3.40 8.09
C THR A 31 15.22 3.58 8.58
N TRP A 32 14.23 3.06 7.85
CA TRP A 32 12.84 3.13 8.24
C TRP A 32 12.57 2.32 9.52
N PHE A 33 13.17 1.14 9.67
CA PHE A 33 13.08 0.33 10.90
C PHE A 33 13.71 1.02 12.10
N SER A 34 14.93 1.54 11.96
CA SER A 34 15.59 2.30 13.02
C SER A 34 14.85 3.58 13.40
N SER A 35 14.04 4.12 12.49
CA SER A 35 13.13 5.26 12.73
C SER A 35 11.75 4.86 13.29
N GLY A 36 11.58 3.62 13.75
CA GLY A 36 10.33 3.14 14.36
C GLY A 36 9.23 2.77 13.36
N GLN A 37 9.59 2.53 12.10
CA GLN A 37 8.72 2.07 11.02
C GLN A 37 7.41 2.86 10.89
N ALA A 38 7.51 4.20 10.90
CA ALA A 38 6.36 5.10 10.86
C ALA A 38 5.44 4.82 9.65
N LYS A 39 4.13 4.88 9.88
CA LYS A 39 3.08 4.68 8.87
C LYS A 39 2.01 5.74 9.06
N VAL A 40 1.62 6.39 7.98
CA VAL A 40 0.53 7.38 7.97
C VAL A 40 -0.60 6.82 7.11
N VAL A 41 -1.81 6.79 7.67
CA VAL A 41 -3.00 6.31 6.97
C VAL A 41 -3.83 7.51 6.53
N CYS A 42 -3.97 7.67 5.22
CA CYS A 42 -4.79 8.70 4.59
C CYS A 42 -6.04 8.08 3.95
N LYS A 43 -7.04 8.91 3.66
CA LYS A 43 -8.25 8.52 2.94
C LYS A 43 -8.20 9.06 1.51
N CYS A 44 -8.70 8.26 0.56
CA CYS A 44 -9.04 8.68 -0.80
C CYS A 44 -10.55 8.54 -0.99
N GLU A 45 -11.14 9.32 -1.90
CA GLU A 45 -12.58 9.30 -2.13
C GLU A 45 -12.96 8.30 -3.24
N SER A 46 -12.03 7.93 -4.13
CA SER A 46 -12.30 7.03 -5.25
C SER A 46 -11.18 6.02 -5.58
N ASP A 47 -11.54 4.97 -6.34
CA ASP A 47 -10.61 4.00 -6.92
C ASP A 47 -9.67 4.62 -7.98
N ASP A 48 -10.09 5.75 -8.59
CA ASP A 48 -9.30 6.51 -9.56
C ASP A 48 -8.25 7.38 -8.86
N ASP A 49 -8.57 7.95 -7.69
CA ASP A 49 -7.59 8.67 -6.85
C ASP A 49 -6.42 7.75 -6.49
N LEU A 50 -6.72 6.52 -6.08
CA LEU A 50 -5.71 5.50 -5.78
C LEU A 50 -4.85 5.19 -7.00
N GLU A 51 -5.44 5.12 -8.19
CA GLU A 51 -4.71 4.85 -9.42
C GLU A 51 -3.82 6.02 -9.83
N GLN A 52 -4.32 7.25 -9.70
CA GLN A 52 -3.58 8.48 -9.99
C GLN A 52 -2.38 8.62 -9.05
N LEU A 53 -2.58 8.45 -7.74
CA LEU A 53 -1.51 8.48 -6.74
C LEU A 53 -0.47 7.39 -7.00
N ARG A 54 -0.91 6.18 -7.36
CA ARG A 54 0.00 5.08 -7.73
C ARG A 54 0.87 5.44 -8.93
N ARG A 55 0.28 6.04 -9.98
CA ARG A 55 1.03 6.49 -11.17
C ARG A 55 2.05 7.56 -10.81
N GLN A 56 1.65 8.56 -10.02
CA GLN A 56 2.54 9.63 -9.58
C GLN A 56 3.70 9.11 -8.71
N ALA A 57 3.41 8.23 -7.75
CA ALA A 57 4.43 7.62 -6.89
C ALA A 57 5.42 6.76 -7.69
N LYS A 58 4.92 5.96 -8.64
CA LYS A 58 5.78 5.19 -9.56
C LYS A 58 6.64 6.08 -10.43
N PHE A 59 6.09 7.17 -10.97
CA PHE A 59 6.86 8.13 -11.76
C PHE A 59 8.01 8.75 -10.95
N LYS A 60 7.81 8.95 -9.64
CA LYS A 60 8.84 9.40 -8.70
C LYS A 60 9.77 8.28 -8.21
N GLY A 61 9.65 7.06 -8.73
CA GLY A 61 10.49 5.91 -8.36
C GLY A 61 10.10 5.19 -7.06
N LEU A 62 9.05 5.64 -6.36
CA LEU A 62 8.65 5.10 -5.06
C LEU A 62 8.09 3.66 -5.18
N THR A 63 8.31 2.85 -4.15
CA THR A 63 7.67 1.54 -4.01
C THR A 63 6.16 1.73 -3.79
N THR A 64 5.34 0.94 -4.50
CA THR A 64 3.88 1.00 -4.37
C THR A 64 3.26 -0.39 -4.42
N CYS A 65 2.23 -0.63 -3.59
CA CYS A 65 1.41 -1.83 -3.62
C CYS A 65 -0.07 -1.49 -3.53
N LEU A 66 -0.83 -1.82 -4.57
CA LEU A 66 -2.28 -1.63 -4.60
C LEU A 66 -2.96 -2.93 -4.15
N ILE A 67 -3.66 -2.88 -3.04
CA ILE A 67 -4.43 -4.00 -2.49
C ILE A 67 -5.82 -4.00 -3.10
N ARG A 68 -6.28 -5.21 -3.41
CA ARG A 68 -7.62 -5.48 -3.91
C ARG A 68 -8.30 -6.44 -2.95
N ASP A 69 -9.51 -6.09 -2.57
CA ASP A 69 -10.36 -6.97 -1.78
C ASP A 69 -11.18 -7.84 -2.74
N VAL A 70 -10.80 -9.11 -2.80
CA VAL A 70 -11.56 -10.13 -3.52
C VAL A 70 -12.57 -10.66 -2.52
N GLY A 71 -13.81 -10.17 -2.59
CA GLY A 71 -14.90 -10.71 -1.79
C GLY A 71 -15.06 -12.23 -2.00
N GLN A 72 -15.83 -12.90 -1.13
CA GLN A 72 -16.05 -14.36 -1.20
C GLN A 72 -16.77 -14.84 -2.49
N THR A 73 -17.26 -13.94 -3.34
CA THR A 73 -17.91 -14.27 -4.60
C THR A 73 -16.95 -14.14 -5.78
N LYS A 74 -16.72 -15.29 -6.45
CA LYS A 74 -16.00 -15.39 -7.71
C LYS A 74 -16.73 -14.56 -8.78
N ILE A 75 -15.94 -13.95 -9.68
CA ILE A 75 -16.31 -13.15 -10.85
C ILE A 75 -16.41 -11.63 -10.56
N GLY A 76 -15.24 -10.98 -10.51
CA GLY A 76 -15.13 -9.53 -10.53
C GLY A 76 -13.68 -9.10 -10.26
N LEU A 77 -13.17 -8.13 -11.02
CA LEU A 77 -11.91 -7.44 -10.70
C LEU A 77 -12.06 -6.87 -9.29
N GLY A 78 -11.45 -7.51 -8.28
CA GLY A 78 -11.59 -7.11 -6.87
C GLY A 78 -11.41 -5.60 -6.67
N ARG A 79 -12.27 -5.01 -5.84
CA ARG A 79 -12.31 -3.56 -5.59
C ARG A 79 -10.97 -3.11 -5.02
N LYS A 80 -10.43 -1.99 -5.52
CA LYS A 80 -9.21 -1.39 -4.95
C LYS A 80 -9.55 -0.85 -3.57
N THR A 81 -8.81 -1.27 -2.54
CA THR A 81 -9.12 -0.91 -1.16
C THR A 81 -8.08 0.03 -0.57
N VAL A 82 -6.81 -0.30 -0.72
CA VAL A 82 -5.70 0.45 -0.11
C VAL A 82 -4.51 0.49 -1.07
N LEU A 83 -3.86 1.65 -1.17
CA LEU A 83 -2.56 1.80 -1.80
C LEU A 83 -1.49 2.02 -0.72
N GLY A 84 -0.50 1.14 -0.64
CA GLY A 84 0.74 1.39 0.09
C GLY A 84 1.74 2.12 -0.80
N ILE A 85 2.47 3.08 -0.22
CA ILE A 85 3.56 3.83 -0.85
C ILE A 85 4.74 3.86 0.14
N GLY A 86 5.96 3.60 -0.33
CA GLY A 86 7.19 3.57 0.47
C GLY A 86 7.59 2.16 0.93
N PRO A 87 8.43 2.03 1.97
CA PRO A 87 9.20 3.11 2.59
C PRO A 87 10.10 3.82 1.55
N GLY A 88 10.37 5.10 1.75
CA GLY A 88 11.11 5.95 0.81
C GLY A 88 10.96 7.43 1.12
#